data_AF-A0A9N7MJG9-F1
#
_entry.id   AF-A0A9N7MJG9-F1
#
_cell.length_a   1.000
_cell.length_b   1.000
_cell.length_c   1.000
_cell.angle_alpha   90.00
_cell.angle_beta   90.00
_cell.angle_gamma   90.00
#
_symmetry.space_group_name_H-M   'P 1'
#
loop_
_entity.id
_entity.type
_entity.pdbx_description
1 polymer ?
#
loop_
_entity_poly.entity_id
_entity_poly.type
_entity_poly.pdbx_seq_one_letter_code
_entity_poly.pdbx_strand_id
1 'polypeptide(L)' 'ILSVYQSFTGQRVNLSKSSVFFSKNSADWVQNAVCNTLQGIDICHSTRYLGLPMGLGRSKRDVFEF' A
#
# COMPACT_ATOMS: atom_id res chain seq x y z
N ILE A 1 -6.74 -13.57 -4.53
CA ILE A 1 -5.39 -14.02 -4.12
C ILE A 1 -5.24 -14.07 -2.59
N LEU A 2 -5.57 -13.00 -1.85
CA LEU A 2 -5.40 -12.95 -0.39
C LEU A 2 -6.22 -14.03 0.33
N SER A 3 -7.44 -14.33 -0.12
CA SER A 3 -8.23 -15.45 0.42
C SER A 3 -7.48 -16.78 0.42
N VAL A 4 -6.80 -17.12 -0.67
CA VAL A 4 -6.00 -18.35 -0.81
C VAL A 4 -4.82 -18.34 0.16
N TYR A 5 -4.10 -17.22 0.25
CA TYR A 5 -3.00 -17.05 1.20
C TYR A 5 -3.47 -17.22 2.65
N GLN A 6 -4.60 -16.61 3.00
CA GLN A 6 -5.17 -16.71 4.35
C GLN A 6 -5.59 -18.13 4.69
N SER A 7 -6.23 -18.83 3.75
CA SER A 7 -6.63 -20.23 3.94
C SER A 7 -5.44 -21.17 4.08
N PHE A 8 -4.36 -20.93 3.31
CA PHE A 8 -3.17 -21.77 3.37
C PHE A 8 -2.34 -21.53 4.63
N THR A 9 -2.18 -20.28 5.05
CA THR A 9 -1.34 -19.92 6.21
C THR A 9 -2.09 -19.95 7.53
N GLY A 10 -3.43 -19.95 7.51
CA GLY A 10 -4.28 -19.76 8.69
C GLY A 10 -4.25 -18.33 9.25
N GLN A 11 -3.54 -17.39 8.60
CA GLN A 11 -3.41 -16.01 9.04
C GLN A 11 -4.41 -15.12 8.31
N ARG A 12 -5.06 -14.20 9.02
CA ARG A 12 -5.97 -13.21 8.42
C ARG A 12 -5.21 -11.93 8.09
N VAL A 13 -5.42 -11.39 6.90
CA VAL A 13 -4.87 -10.10 6.48
C VAL A 13 -5.80 -8.99 6.96
N ASN A 14 -5.23 -7.97 7.59
CA ASN A 14 -5.99 -6.80 8.03
C ASN A 14 -6.01 -5.75 6.91
N LEU A 15 -7.08 -5.75 6.11
CA LEU A 15 -7.21 -4.83 4.97
C LEU A 15 -7.22 -3.36 5.41
N SER A 16 -7.80 -3.03 6.58
CA SER A 16 -7.84 -1.66 7.10
C SER A 16 -6.47 -1.12 7.54
N LYS A 17 -5.49 -2.00 7.78
CA LYS A 17 -4.10 -1.62 8.08
C LYS A 17 -3.16 -1.87 6.90
N SER A 18 -3.66 -2.43 5.81
CA SER A 18 -2.87 -2.74 4.62
C SER A 18 -3.12 -1.64 3.59
N SER A 19 -2.04 -1.15 2.99
CA SER A 19 -2.13 -0.17 1.92
C SER A 19 -1.12 -0.47 0.82
N VAL A 20 -1.41 0.02 -0.38
CA VAL A 20 -0.54 -0.15 -1.55
C VAL A 20 -0.10 1.22 -2.06
N PHE A 21 1.15 1.28 -2.51
CA PHE A 21 1.78 2.44 -3.12
C PHE A 21 2.11 2.14 -4.56
N PHE A 22 1.77 3.07 -5.44
CA PHE A 22 2.11 2.99 -6.85
C PHE A 22 3.15 4.03 -7.22
N SER A 23 4.01 3.68 -8.17
CA SER A 23 4.96 4.63 -8.76
C SER A 23 4.22 5.62 -9.67
N LYS A 24 4.83 6.78 -9.95
CA LYS A 24 4.27 7.76 -10.90
C LYS A 24 4.04 7.21 -12.31
N ASN A 25 4.70 6.11 -12.67
CA ASN A 25 4.59 5.50 -14.00
C ASN A 25 3.48 4.42 -14.07
N SER A 26 2.67 4.28 -13.02
CA SER A 26 1.59 3.30 -12.97
C SER A 26 0.29 3.95 -13.44
N ALA A 27 -0.25 3.49 -14.58
CA ALA A 27 -1.51 3.99 -15.11
C ALA A 27 -2.70 3.65 -14.20
N ASP A 28 -3.70 4.53 -14.11
CA ASP A 28 -4.83 4.41 -13.18
C ASP A 28 -5.62 3.10 -13.35
N TRP A 29 -5.76 2.63 -14.60
CA TRP A 29 -6.44 1.36 -14.88
C TRP A 29 -5.69 0.16 -14.28
N VAL A 30 -4.36 0.21 -14.25
CA VAL A 30 -3.53 -0.83 -13.60
C VAL A 30 -3.70 -0.75 -12.10
N GLN A 31 -3.69 0.45 -11.52
CA GLN A 31 -3.88 0.65 -10.08
C GLN A 31 -5.21 0.07 -9.61
N ASN A 32 -6.30 0.39 -10.33
CA ASN A 32 -7.64 -0.13 -10.04
C ASN A 32 -7.73 -1.65 -10.19
N ALA A 33 -7.13 -2.22 -11.24
CA ALA A 33 -7.09 -3.67 -11.43
C ALA A 33 -6.36 -4.37 -10.27
N VAL A 34 -5.21 -3.83 -9.85
CA VAL A 34 -4.42 -4.37 -8.74
C VAL A 34 -5.18 -4.24 -7.41
N CYS A 35 -5.77 -3.09 -7.10
CA CYS A 35 -6.58 -2.93 -5.89
C CYS A 35 -7.76 -3.90 -5.86
N ASN A 36 -8.47 -4.07 -6.98
CA ASN A 36 -9.60 -4.99 -7.06
C ASN A 36 -9.16 -6.45 -6.84
N THR A 37 -8.03 -6.87 -7.44
CA THR A 37 -7.48 -8.22 -7.22
C THR A 37 -7.01 -8.46 -5.78
N LEU A 38 -6.62 -7.41 -5.07
CA LEU A 38 -6.23 -7.39 -3.66
C LEU A 38 -7.40 -7.12 -2.70
N GLN A 39 -8.64 -7.43 -3.11
CA GLN A 39 -9.84 -7.28 -2.26
C GLN A 39 -10.15 -5.83 -1.86
N GLY A 40 -9.80 -4.87 -2.73
CA GLY A 40 -10.14 -3.45 -2.52
C GLY A 40 -9.27 -2.77 -1.47
N ILE A 41 -7.99 -3.14 -1.36
CA ILE A 41 -7.03 -2.42 -0.50
C ILE A 41 -6.94 -0.95 -0.92
N ASP A 42 -6.89 -0.07 0.08
CA ASP A 42 -6.74 1.36 -0.09
C ASP A 42 -5.38 1.74 -0.69
N ILE A 43 -5.44 2.72 -1.59
CA ILE A 43 -4.27 3.38 -2.15
C ILE A 43 -3.83 4.46 -1.17
N CYS A 44 -2.57 4.41 -0.73
CA CYS A 44 -1.99 5.45 0.10
C CYS A 44 -0.89 6.18 -0.67
N HIS A 45 -0.73 7.47 -0.39
CA HIS A 45 0.32 8.31 -0.98
C HIS A 45 1.46 8.62 -0.01
N SER A 46 1.23 8.47 1.29
CA SER A 46 2.25 8.53 2.33
C SER A 46 1.85 7.64 3.51
N THR A 47 2.71 6.71 3.92
CA THR A 47 2.54 5.96 5.18
C THR A 47 3.81 5.94 5.98
N ARG A 48 3.69 5.63 7.27
CA ARG A 48 4.82 5.35 8.14
C ARG A 48 4.95 3.85 8.36
N TYR A 49 6.16 3.31 8.22
CA TYR A 49 6.51 1.97 8.62
C TYR A 49 7.35 2.04 9.87
N LEU A 50 6.86 1.41 10.95
CA LEU A 50 7.54 1.40 12.25
C LEU A 50 7.91 2.81 12.74
N GLY A 51 7.05 3.80 12.46
CA GLY A 51 7.27 5.20 12.84
C GLY A 51 8.09 6.02 11.83
N LEU A 52 8.67 5.38 10.82
CA LEU A 52 9.46 6.05 9.79
C LEU A 52 8.65 6.26 8.51
N PRO A 53 8.66 7.45 7.89
CA PRO A 53 7.96 7.70 6.64
C PRO A 53 8.49 6.76 5.52
N MET A 54 7.60 5.94 4.97
CA MET A 54 7.83 5.14 3.76
C MET A 54 7.27 5.86 2.55
N GLY A 55 8.20 6.28 1.70
CA GLY A 55 7.93 7.13 0.54
C GLY A 55 8.99 8.21 0.44
N LEU A 56 10.21 7.82 0.04
CA LEU A 56 11.24 8.77 -0.37
C LEU A 56 10.80 9.43 -1.68
N GLY A 57 9.91 10.42 -1.57
CA GLY A 57 9.74 11.42 -2.61
C GLY A 57 11.04 12.23 -2.77
N ARG A 58 11.21 12.89 -3.93
CA ARG A 58 12.42 13.68 -4.25
C ARG A 58 12.73 14.81 -3.25
N SER A 59 11.79 15.17 -2.37
CA SER A 59 11.99 16.18 -1.34
C SER A 59 12.20 15.52 0.02
N LYS A 60 13.42 15.60 0.55
CA LYS A 60 13.75 15.25 1.94
C LYS A 60 13.17 16.25 2.96
N ARG A 61 12.60 17.38 2.52
CA ARG A 61 12.13 18.46 3.40
C ARG A 61 10.79 18.11 4.04
N ASP A 62 9.82 17.66 3.26
CA ASP A 62 8.48 17.28 3.76
C ASP A 62 8.47 16.06 4.70
N VAL A 63 9.57 15.30 4.72
CA VAL A 63 9.71 14.05 5.48
C VAL A 63 10.22 14.31 6.91
N PHE A 64 10.87 15.47 7.15
CA PHE A 64 11.53 15.82 8.40
C PHE A 64 11.16 17.22 8.94
N GLU A 65 10.20 17.90 8.33
CA GLU A 65 9.66 19.14 8.89
C GLU A 65 8.72 18.82 10.06
N PHE A 66 9.16 19.22 11.27
CA PHE A 66 8.42 19.16 12.53
C PHE A 66 7.90 20.54 12.91
#